data_AF-A0A1V5A6E5-F1
#
_entry.id   AF-A0A1V5A6E5-F1
#
_cell.length_a   1.000
_cell.length_b   1.000
_cell.length_c   1.000
_cell.angle_alpha   90.00
_cell.angle_beta   90.00
_cell.angle_gamma   90.00
#
_symmetry.space_group_name_H-M   'P 1'
#
loop_
_entity.id
_entity.type
_entity.pdbx_description
1 polymer ?
#
loop_
_entity_poly.entity_id
_entity_poly.type
_entity_poly.pdbx_seq_one_letter_code
_entity_poly.pdbx_strand_id
1 'polypeptide(L)' 'MVNVKGCFMTKEWEKYIPIVSSAHEMMRVAAVLCDEARELEKACDGVIRKPHKKDGVIVSKTKLISKPE' A
#
# COMPACT_ATOMS: atom_id res chain seq x y z
N MET A 1 -2.41 -18.20 3.52
CA MET A 1 -2.68 -16.87 4.10
C MET A 1 -2.37 -16.93 5.59
N VAL A 2 -1.41 -16.13 6.09
CA VAL A 2 -0.84 -16.28 7.45
C VAL A 2 -1.91 -16.04 8.54
N ASN A 3 -2.73 -15.00 8.39
CA ASN A 3 -3.85 -14.73 9.30
C ASN A 3 -4.87 -15.88 9.35
N VAL A 4 -5.25 -16.46 8.21
CA VAL A 4 -6.19 -17.60 8.18
C VAL A 4 -5.63 -18.79 8.96
N LYS A 5 -4.33 -19.08 8.80
CA LYS A 5 -3.66 -20.15 9.54
C LYS A 5 -3.64 -19.87 11.05
N GLY A 6 -3.31 -18.65 11.46
CA GLY A 6 -3.30 -18.25 12.86
C GLY A 6 -4.69 -18.30 13.50
N CYS A 7 -5.68 -17.67 12.87
CA CYS A 7 -7.01 -17.48 13.47
C CYS A 7 -7.91 -18.72 13.41
N PHE A 8 -7.81 -19.55 12.36
CA PHE A 8 -8.83 -20.58 12.10
C PHE A 8 -8.29 -22.01 12.04
N MET A 9 -6.97 -22.19 11.97
CA MET A 9 -6.36 -23.51 11.78
C MET A 9 -5.43 -23.93 12.93
N THR A 10 -4.84 -22.97 13.64
CA THR A 10 -3.87 -23.22 14.70
C THR A 10 -4.52 -23.14 16.08
N LYS A 11 -4.39 -24.20 16.85
CA LYS A 11 -4.78 -24.25 18.26
C LYS A 11 -3.55 -23.98 19.14
N GLU A 12 -3.77 -23.66 20.41
CA GLU A 12 -2.76 -23.23 21.39
C GLU A 12 -2.27 -21.80 21.17
N TRP A 13 -2.37 -21.00 22.23
CA TRP A 13 -2.12 -19.55 22.18
C TRP A 13 -0.64 -19.23 22.01
N GLU A 14 0.25 -20.08 22.54
CA GLU A 14 1.70 -19.95 22.35
C GLU A 14 2.10 -20.08 20.87
N LYS A 15 1.27 -20.75 20.05
CA LYS A 15 1.52 -20.96 18.62
C LYS A 15 0.83 -19.93 17.75
N TYR A 16 -0.47 -19.67 17.96
CA TYR A 16 -1.19 -18.77 17.06
C TYR A 16 -0.84 -17.29 17.27
N ILE A 17 -0.46 -16.86 18.49
CA ILE A 17 -0.11 -15.46 18.76
C ILE A 17 1.09 -15.02 17.92
N PRO A 18 2.26 -15.72 17.94
CA PRO A 18 3.38 -15.36 17.08
C PRO A 18 3.03 -15.34 15.59
N ILE A 19 2.15 -16.25 15.14
CA ILE A 19 1.71 -16.32 13.74
C ILE A 19 0.94 -15.04 13.36
N VAL A 20 -0.06 -14.64 14.13
CA VAL A 20 -0.85 -13.43 13.81
C VAL A 20 -0.04 -12.15 13.98
N SER A 21 0.89 -12.10 14.94
CA SER A 21 1.84 -10.98 15.07
C SER A 21 2.77 -10.89 13.86
N SER A 22 3.33 -12.01 13.40
CA SER A 22 4.20 -12.03 12.22
C SER A 22 3.49 -11.53 10.95
N ALA A 23 2.20 -11.80 10.80
CA ALA A 23 1.42 -11.30 9.67
C ALA A 23 1.30 -9.77 9.66
N HIS A 24 1.23 -9.13 10.83
CA HIS A 24 1.21 -7.67 10.94
C HIS A 24 2.59 -7.06 10.68
N GLU A 25 3.68 -7.72 11.09
CA GLU A 25 5.03 -7.30 10.71
C GLU A 25 5.27 -7.38 9.20
N MET A 26 4.75 -8.42 8.53
CA MET A 26 4.77 -8.50 7.07
C MET A 26 4.04 -7.31 6.42
N MET A 27 2.88 -6.92 6.97
CA MET A 27 2.13 -5.76 6.49
C MET A 27 2.89 -4.44 6.73
N ARG A 28 3.59 -4.31 7.87
CA ARG A 28 4.45 -3.16 8.16
C ARG A 28 5.52 -2.99 7.09
N VAL A 29 6.23 -4.07 6.75
CA VAL A 29 7.26 -4.03 5.69
C VAL A 29 6.65 -3.73 4.32
N ALA A 30 5.49 -4.30 4.00
CA ALA A 30 4.78 -3.97 2.77
C ALA A 30 4.41 -2.47 2.68
N ALA A 31 3.95 -1.87 3.78
CA ALA A 31 3.65 -0.44 3.83
C ALA A 31 4.90 0.43 3.62
N VAL A 32 6.04 0.06 4.22
CA VAL A 32 7.33 0.73 4.00
C VAL A 32 7.73 0.64 2.52
N LEU A 33 7.63 -0.53 1.90
CA LEU A 33 7.95 -0.69 0.48
C LEU A 33 7.05 0.17 -0.43
N CYS A 34 5.77 0.28 -0.11
CA CYS A 34 4.85 1.17 -0.83
C CYS A 34 5.24 2.65 -0.69
N ASP A 35 5.69 3.07 0.50
CA ASP A 35 6.17 4.44 0.74
C ASP A 35 7.47 4.71 -0.03
N GLU A 36 8.45 3.81 0.06
CA GLU A 36 9.70 3.89 -0.69
C GLU A 36 9.46 4.01 -2.20
N ALA A 37 8.56 3.19 -2.75
CA ALA A 37 8.18 3.29 -4.16
C ALA A 37 7.56 4.66 -4.49
N ARG A 38 6.75 5.22 -3.60
CA ARG A 38 6.16 6.56 -3.79
C ARG A 38 7.21 7.67 -3.70
N GLU A 39 8.21 7.54 -2.83
CA GLU A 39 9.32 8.48 -2.75
C GLU A 39 10.20 8.45 -4.00
N LEU A 40 10.44 7.26 -4.59
CA LEU A 40 11.16 7.15 -5.87
C LEU A 40 10.42 7.89 -6.99
N GLU A 41 9.10 7.75 -7.08
CA GLU A 41 8.28 8.47 -8.06
C GLU A 41 8.32 10.00 -7.84
N LYS A 42 8.42 10.46 -6.58
CA LYS A 42 8.59 11.89 -6.26
C LYS A 42 9.97 12.39 -6.71
N ALA A 43 11.03 11.62 -6.44
CA ALA A 43 12.39 11.98 -6.80
C ALA A 43 12.59 12.19 -8.31
N CYS A 44 11.83 11.44 -9.13
CA CYS A 44 11.87 11.54 -10.58
C CYS A 44 10.83 12.52 -11.18
N ASP A 45 10.07 13.24 -10.35
CA ASP A 45 8.92 14.04 -10.78
C ASP A 45 7.98 13.23 -11.72
N GLY A 46 7.66 12.01 -11.28
CA GLY A 46 6.96 10.96 -12.05
C GLY A 46 5.60 10.56 -11.48
N VAL A 47 5.28 10.94 -10.24
CA VAL A 47 4.06 10.51 -9.54
C VAL A 47 2.78 10.69 -10.38
N ILE A 48 2.13 9.58 -10.73
CA ILE A 48 0.84 9.62 -11.41
C ILE A 48 -0.27 10.16 -10.49
N ARG A 49 -1.06 11.11 -10.99
CA ARG A 49 -2.22 11.69 -10.33
C ARG A 49 -3.39 11.69 -11.30
N LYS A 50 -4.54 11.17 -10.87
CA LYS A 50 -5.75 11.04 -11.68
C LYS A 50 -6.95 11.75 -11.05
N PRO A 51 -7.01 13.09 -11.01
CA PRO A 51 -8.14 13.80 -10.44
C PRO A 51 -9.36 13.76 -11.37
N HIS A 52 -10.54 14.02 -10.80
CA HIS A 52 -11.78 14.18 -11.55
C HIS A 52 -12.00 15.66 -11.90
N LYS A 53 -12.44 15.94 -13.14
CA LYS A 53 -13.01 17.24 -13.55
C LYS A 53 -14.41 17.42 -12.95
N LYS A 54 -14.96 18.63 -13.06
CA LYS A 54 -16.32 18.98 -12.56
C LYS A 54 -17.43 18.13 -13.19
N ASP A 55 -17.24 17.69 -14.42
CA ASP A 55 -18.12 16.82 -15.18
C ASP A 55 -17.91 15.32 -14.88
N GLY A 56 -16.99 14.98 -13.98
CA GLY A 56 -16.65 13.61 -13.62
C GLY A 56 -15.60 12.95 -14.52
N VAL A 57 -15.12 13.62 -15.58
CA VAL A 57 -14.08 13.07 -16.45
C VAL A 57 -12.77 12.91 -15.68
N ILE A 58 -12.18 11.71 -15.72
CA ILE A 58 -10.87 11.45 -15.13
C ILE A 58 -9.80 11.99 -16.06
N VAL A 59 -8.96 12.87 -15.53
CA VAL A 59 -7.79 13.42 -16.20
C VAL A 59 -6.51 12.88 -15.57
N SER A 60 -5.35 13.12 -16.19
CA SER A 60 -4.09 12.63 -15.63
C SER A 60 -2.94 13.63 -15.71
N LYS A 61 -2.01 13.53 -14.76
CA LYS A 61 -0.71 14.20 -14.78
C LYS A 61 0.34 13.38 -14.05
N THR A 62 1.60 13.56 -14.42
CA THR A 62 2.77 12.94 -13.76
C THR A 62 3.67 14.01 -13.12
N LYS A 63 4.02 15.05 -13.88
CA LYS A 63 4.79 16.21 -13.40
C LYS A 63 4.08 16.96 -12.28
N LEU A 64 4.82 17.41 -11.28
CA LEU A 64 4.29 18.13 -10.12
C LEU A 64 3.70 19.47 -10.55
N ILE A 65 4.45 20.25 -11.33
CA ILE A 65 4.06 21.56 -11.85
C ILE A 65 3.56 21.40 -13.30
N SER A 66 2.36 20.83 -13.46
CA SER A 66 1.64 20.73 -14.73
C SER A 66 0.13 20.75 -14.52
N LYS A 67 -0.63 21.05 -15.58
CA LYS A 67 -2.10 20.92 -15.55
C LYS A 67 -2.47 19.46 -15.85
N PRO A 68 -3.43 18.87 -15.13
CA PRO A 68 -3.97 17.57 -15.49
C PRO A 68 -4.87 17.70 -16.72
N GLU A 69 -4.63 16.87 -17.73
CA GLU A 69 -5.32 16.88 -19.02
C GLU A 69 -6.30 15.72 -19.16
#